data_AF-A0A9D1RPM8-F1
#
_entry.id   AF-A0A9D1RPM8-F1
#
_cell.length_a   1.000
_cell.length_b   1.000
_cell.length_c   1.000
_cell.angle_alpha   90.00
_cell.angle_beta   90.00
_cell.angle_gamma   90.00
#
_symmetry.space_group_name_H-M   'P 1'
#
loop_
_entity.id
_entity.type
_entity.pdbx_description
1 polymer ?
#
loop_
_entity_poly.entity_id
_entity_poly.type
_entity_poly.pdbx_seq_one_letter_code
_entity_poly.pdbx_strand_id
1 'polypeptide(L)'
;MSDDTTQQTFRPLEELSYEQARDELVETVKILELGQMSLDESLRFWERGEELAAYCERYLNGASDRVEKALAKRAGEQDEDAAADGAGED
;
A
#
# COMPACT_ATOMS: atom_id res chain seq x y z
N MET A 1 33.62 22.10 2.50
CA MET A 1 33.06 20.86 1.97
C MET A 1 32.64 20.07 3.19
N SER A 2 31.37 20.20 3.56
CA SER A 2 30.85 19.63 4.80
C SER A 2 30.52 18.17 4.54
N ASP A 3 31.36 17.31 5.09
CA ASP A 3 31.16 15.86 5.23
C ASP A 3 30.06 15.61 6.28
N ASP A 4 28.81 15.87 5.90
CA ASP A 4 27.63 15.47 6.68
C ASP A 4 26.90 14.36 5.92
N THR A 5 27.60 13.25 5.66
CA THR A 5 26.96 12.00 5.22
C THR A 5 26.30 11.37 6.44
N THR A 6 25.31 12.04 7.02
CA THR A 6 24.50 11.46 8.09
C THR A 6 23.71 10.32 7.46
N GLN A 7 24.03 9.08 7.83
CA GLN A 7 23.33 7.89 7.34
C GLN A 7 21.85 7.97 7.75
N GLN A 8 21.01 8.50 6.87
CA GLN A 8 19.56 8.56 7.02
C GLN A 8 19.04 7.13 7.20
N THR A 9 18.59 6.77 8.40
CA THR A 9 18.02 5.44 8.67
C THR A 9 16.50 5.51 8.52
N PHE A 10 15.97 4.77 7.56
CA PHE A 10 14.53 4.67 7.37
C PHE A 10 13.94 3.68 8.36
N ARG A 11 12.70 3.92 8.80
CA ARG A 11 12.00 2.96 9.67
C ARG A 11 11.64 1.70 8.88
N PRO A 12 11.68 0.51 9.51
CA PRO A 12 11.19 -0.72 8.88
C PRO A 12 9.75 -0.56 8.38
N LEU A 13 9.45 -1.09 7.20
CA LEU A 13 8.13 -0.96 6.58
C LEU A 13 7.04 -1.63 7.43
N GLU A 14 7.39 -2.70 8.13
CA GLU A 14 6.50 -3.49 8.97
C GLU A 14 5.98 -2.70 10.18
N GLU A 15 6.65 -1.62 10.54
CA GLU A 15 6.24 -0.70 11.62
C GLU A 15 5.33 0.42 11.13
N LEU A 16 5.08 0.52 9.83
CA LEU A 16 4.26 1.57 9.23
C LEU A 16 2.83 1.10 9.00
N SER A 17 1.86 1.97 9.28
CA SER A 17 0.52 1.89 8.67
C SER A 17 0.57 2.28 7.19
N TYR A 18 -0.49 1.96 6.44
CA TYR A 18 -0.62 2.36 5.04
C TYR A 18 -0.50 3.89 4.86
N GLU A 19 -1.20 4.67 5.68
CA GLU A 19 -1.18 6.13 5.61
C GLU A 19 0.23 6.67 5.89
N GLN A 20 0.93 6.11 6.87
CA GLN A 20 2.31 6.51 7.17
C GLN A 20 3.28 6.16 6.04
N ALA A 21 3.15 4.98 5.44
CA ALA A 21 3.98 4.59 4.29
C ALA A 21 3.70 5.49 3.08
N ARG A 22 2.44 5.80 2.80
CA ARG A 22 2.04 6.74 1.74
C ARG A 22 2.60 8.14 1.98
N ASP A 23 2.49 8.66 3.20
CA ASP A 23 2.96 10.00 3.53
C ASP A 23 4.49 10.09 3.45
N GLU A 24 5.20 9.04 3.88
CA GLU A 24 6.65 8.94 3.73
C GLU A 24 7.07 8.84 2.26
N LEU A 25 6.30 8.14 1.41
CA LEU A 25 6.55 8.07 -0.03
C LEU A 25 6.40 9.45 -0.69
N VAL A 26 5.33 10.18 -0.34
CA VAL A 26 5.10 11.54 -0.83
C VAL A 26 6.26 12.45 -0.44
N GLU A 27 6.75 12.35 0.80
CA GLU A 27 7.88 13.16 1.25
C GLU A 27 9.19 12.78 0.54
N THR A 28 9.42 11.47 0.35
CA THR A 28 10.58 10.95 -0.41
C THR A 28 10.60 11.51 -1.84
N VAL A 29 9.45 11.52 -2.52
CA VAL A 29 9.33 12.08 -3.88
C VAL A 29 9.64 13.57 -3.88
N LYS A 30 9.08 14.36 -2.95
CA LYS A 30 9.39 15.80 -2.86
C LYS A 30 10.88 16.05 -2.67
N ILE A 31 11.52 15.26 -1.80
CA ILE A 31 12.95 15.38 -1.53
C ILE A 31 13.76 15.11 -2.80
N LEU A 32 13.43 14.06 -3.57
CA LEU A 32 14.05 13.75 -4.85
C LEU A 32 13.84 14.88 -5.89
N GLU A 33 12.65 15.45 -5.95
CA GLU A 33 12.31 16.54 -6.89
C GLU A 33 13.08 17.84 -6.62
N LEU A 34 13.50 18.09 -5.37
CA LEU A 34 14.34 19.24 -5.05
C LEU A 34 15.73 19.13 -5.69
N GLY A 35 16.25 17.91 -5.85
CA GLY A 35 17.55 17.65 -6.50
C GLY A 35 18.75 18.27 -5.77
N GLN A 36 18.63 18.55 -4.47
CA GLN A 36 19.67 19.22 -3.66
C GLN A 36 20.54 18.22 -2.87
N MET A 37 20.84 17.05 -3.44
CA MET A 37 21.62 16.01 -2.78
C MET A 37 22.62 15.35 -3.73
N SER A 38 23.55 14.57 -3.18
CA SER A 38 24.50 13.79 -3.98
C SER A 38 23.81 12.65 -4.74
N LEU A 39 24.52 12.04 -5.69
CA LEU A 39 24.01 10.86 -6.41
C LEU A 39 23.74 9.69 -5.46
N ASP A 40 24.66 9.42 -4.53
CA ASP A 40 24.51 8.31 -3.58
C ASP A 40 23.31 8.51 -2.65
N GLU A 41 23.06 9.74 -2.20
CA GLU A 41 21.84 10.07 -1.44
C GLU A 41 20.58 9.94 -2.31
N SER A 42 20.62 10.43 -3.55
CA SER A 42 19.49 10.32 -4.49
C SER A 42 19.09 8.87 -4.73
N LEU A 43 20.08 7.98 -4.87
CA LEU A 43 19.84 6.54 -5.05
C LEU A 43 19.20 5.92 -3.80
N ARG A 44 19.66 6.28 -2.60
CA ARG A 44 19.06 5.78 -1.35
C ARG A 44 17.61 6.22 -1.17
N PHE A 45 17.29 7.48 -1.47
CA PHE A 45 15.90 7.96 -1.42
C PHE A 45 15.05 7.30 -2.50
N TRP A 46 15.60 7.06 -3.69
CA TRP A 46 14.89 6.32 -4.74
C TRP A 46 14.58 4.88 -4.30
N GLU A 47 15.56 4.13 -3.79
CA GLU A 47 15.36 2.76 -3.28
C GLU A 47 14.28 2.72 -2.19
N ARG A 48 14.31 3.69 -1.27
CA ARG A 48 13.26 3.82 -0.25
C ARG A 48 11.89 4.10 -0.86
N GLY A 49 11.83 4.94 -1.89
CA GLY A 49 10.60 5.21 -2.64
C GLY A 49 10.01 3.93 -3.26
N GLU A 50 10.85 3.11 -3.89
CA GLU A 50 10.43 1.83 -4.48
C GLU A 50 9.91 0.86 -3.40
N GLU A 51 10.60 0.77 -2.27
CA GLU A 51 10.16 -0.04 -1.12
C GLU A 51 8.79 0.37 -0.59
N LEU A 52 8.58 1.68 -0.39
CA LEU A 52 7.32 2.24 0.10
C LEU A 52 6.18 2.05 -0.90
N ALA A 53 6.45 2.25 -2.19
CA ALA A 53 5.47 2.05 -3.27
C ALA A 53 5.01 0.58 -3.31
N ALA A 54 5.96 -0.36 -3.30
CA ALA A 54 5.66 -1.79 -3.30
C ALA A 54 4.89 -2.21 -2.03
N TYR A 55 5.21 -1.62 -0.87
CA TYR A 55 4.45 -1.87 0.36
C TYR A 55 3.00 -1.38 0.25
N CYS A 56 2.79 -0.16 -0.23
CA CYS A 56 1.47 0.42 -0.43
C CYS A 56 0.63 -0.41 -1.40
N GLU A 57 1.21 -0.85 -2.51
CA GLU A 57 0.54 -1.70 -3.50
C GLU A 57 0.09 -3.03 -2.89
N ARG A 58 0.97 -3.73 -2.16
CA ARG A 58 0.60 -4.98 -1.46
C ARG A 58 -0.55 -4.77 -0.48
N TYR A 59 -0.54 -3.68 0.27
CA TYR A 59 -1.60 -3.35 1.22
C TYR A 59 -2.95 -3.16 0.51
N LEU A 60 -2.96 -2.39 -0.59
CA LEU A 60 -4.16 -2.12 -1.37
C LEU A 60 -4.71 -3.37 -2.06
N ASN A 61 -3.84 -4.19 -2.66
CA ASN A 61 -4.23 -5.47 -3.27
C ASN A 61 -4.90 -6.37 -2.23
N GLY A 62 -4.28 -6.51 -1.05
CA GLY A 62 -4.86 -7.29 0.05
C GLY A 62 -6.19 -6.72 0.56
N ALA A 63 -6.40 -5.40 0.47
CA ALA A 63 -7.69 -4.79 0.79
C ALA A 63 -8.75 -5.08 -0.28
N SER A 64 -8.40 -4.98 -1.57
CA SER A 64 -9.29 -5.30 -2.68
C SER A 64 -9.78 -6.74 -2.59
N ASP A 65 -8.87 -7.70 -2.40
CA ASP A 65 -9.19 -9.12 -2.26
C ASP A 65 -10.20 -9.39 -1.15
N ARG A 66 -10.09 -8.69 -0.01
CA ARG A 66 -11.05 -8.84 1.11
C ARG A 66 -12.43 -8.32 0.74
N VAL A 67 -12.49 -7.19 0.03
CA VAL A 67 -13.75 -6.60 -0.44
C VAL A 67 -14.42 -7.53 -1.45
N GLU A 68 -13.66 -8.04 -2.42
CA GLU A 68 -14.16 -8.96 -3.44
C GLU A 68 -14.71 -10.26 -2.83
N LYS A 69 -13.98 -10.86 -1.88
CA LYS A 69 -14.46 -12.05 -1.15
C LYS A 69 -15.74 -11.78 -0.36
N ALA A 70 -15.85 -10.62 0.28
CA ALA A 70 -17.06 -10.24 1.01
C ALA A 70 -18.25 -10.03 0.08
N LEU A 71 -18.04 -9.46 -1.11
CA LEU A 71 -19.07 -9.31 -2.13
C LEU A 71 -19.53 -10.66 -2.70
N ALA A 72 -18.60 -11.54 -3.03
CA ALA A 72 -18.89 -12.87 -3.55
C ALA A 72 -19.68 -13.74 -2.55
N LYS A 73 -19.33 -13.67 -1.26
CA LYS A 73 -20.07 -14.38 -0.20
C LYS A 73 -21.53 -13.94 -0.12
N ARG A 74 -21.78 -12.63 -0.16
CA ARG A 74 -23.15 -12.09 -0.13
C ARG A 74 -23.97 -12.46 -1.37
N ALA A 75 -23.35 -12.50 -2.54
CA ALA A 75 -24.04 -12.93 -3.76
C ALA A 75 -24.46 -14.40 -3.69
N GLY A 76 -23.57 -15.29 -3.22
CA GLY A 76 -23.90 -16.70 -3.03
C GLY A 76 -25.03 -16.94 -2.00
N GLU A 77 -25.03 -16.20 -0.88
CA GLU A 77 -26.11 -16.27 0.12
C GLU A 77 -27.47 -15.84 -0.46
N GLN A 78 -27.49 -14.83 -1.35
CA GLN A 78 -28.72 -14.36 -2.01
C GLN A 78 -29.26 -15.36 -3.03
N ASP A 79 -28.39 -16.07 -3.75
CA ASP A 79 -28.78 -17.13 -4.68
C ASP A 79 -29.36 -18.36 -3.94
N GLU A 80 -28.83 -18.68 -2.74
CA GLU A 80 -29.33 -19.77 -1.90
C GLU A 80 -30.71 -19.46 -1.29
N ASP A 81 -30.91 -18.24 -0.77
CA ASP A 81 -32.21 -17.82 -0.22
C ASP A 81 -33.31 -17.78 -1.31
N ALA A 82 -33.00 -17.26 -2.49
CA ALA A 82 -33.95 -17.20 -3.61
C ALA A 82 -34.35 -18.60 -4.13
N ALA A 83 -33.44 -19.58 -4.06
CA ALA A 83 -33.74 -20.96 -4.42
C ALA A 83 -34.60 -21.68 -3.37
N ALA A 84 -34.51 -21.29 -2.09
CA ALA A 84 -35.30 -21.87 -1.01
C ALA A 84 -36.75 -21.38 -1.00
N ASP A 85 -37.02 -20.13 -1.38
CA ASP A 85 -38.37 -19.54 -1.41
C ASP A 85 -39.23 -20.00 -2.61
N GLY A 86 -38.60 -20.49 -3.69
CA GLY A 86 -39.31 -20.91 -4.92
C GLY A 86 -39.94 -22.31 -4.90
N ALA A 87 -39.78 -23.08 -3.81
CA ALA A 87 -40.23 -24.47 -3.71
C ALA A 87 -41.63 -24.66 -3.08
N GLY A 88 -42.40 -23.58 -2.88
CA GLY A 88 -43.60 -23.58 -2.04
C GLY A 88 -44.92 -23.12 -2.69
N GLU A 89 -45.09 -23.19 -4.01
CA GLU A 89 -46.37 -22.85 -4.66
C GLU A 89 -46.86 -24.00 -5.56
N ASP A 90 -47.84 -24.75 -5.02
CA ASP A 90 -48.62 -25.83 -5.67
C ASP A 90 -50.01 -25.28 -6.06
#